data_AF-A0A969AX98-F1
#
_entry.id   AF-A0A969AX98-F1
#
_cell.length_a   1.000
_cell.length_b   1.000
_cell.length_c   1.000
_cell.angle_alpha   90.00
_cell.angle_beta   90.00
_cell.angle_gamma   90.00
#
_symmetry.space_group_name_H-M   'P 1'
#
loop_
_entity.id
_entity.type
_entity.pdbx_description
1 polymer ?
#
loop_
_entity_poly.entity_id
_entity_poly.type
_entity_poly.pdbx_seq_one_letter_code
_entity_poly.pdbx_strand_id
1 'polypeptide(L)'
;MAIEKATRRKVYNYPDWYTDLEGEARANKHIIDEYFDKSFTKAVIRNVIRYLNDYYFRTVFVGFENMPERNRPEVPLIFASNHSGMAFPWDGIILASGIYEMFDYDRRSVRPLASPMLSESNLMNPYLHDNLWKIVGSVDASFLNFETMMQQDEHNLLIYPEGVPGIGKGFDKLYQFQRFSSSFITMSIKYKTDVVPILTINAEYINPYAYRAKWINRLVNKMGVPFFPVGFISLLLPLQPWIFYMGFPAKLTYVLGKAIKIHEMTSKPIGELSYEELVEIKDKVQQNMQVQLDEAVEKYGKKPYRFREFFRINMSNLGKLPIPCHLAGRYYLNILPEPGKKIKVTSNLWIWVGFHRLK
;
A
#
# COMPACT_ATOMS: atom_id res chain seq x y z
N MET A 1 -21.99 14.57 -19.88
CA MET A 1 -21.46 14.27 -18.53
C MET A 1 -22.26 14.89 -17.37
N ALA A 2 -22.36 16.22 -17.23
CA ALA A 2 -23.10 16.82 -16.10
C ALA A 2 -24.64 16.58 -16.14
N ILE A 3 -25.23 16.65 -17.35
CA ILE A 3 -26.66 16.41 -17.57
C ILE A 3 -27.02 14.95 -17.29
N GLU A 4 -26.19 14.00 -17.72
CA GLU A 4 -26.41 12.56 -17.53
C GLU A 4 -26.32 12.14 -16.05
N LYS A 5 -25.38 12.72 -15.28
CA LYS A 5 -25.30 12.56 -13.81
C LYS A 5 -26.53 13.11 -13.11
N ALA A 6 -27.02 14.29 -13.52
CA ALA A 6 -28.24 14.88 -12.97
C ALA A 6 -29.50 14.08 -13.33
N THR A 7 -29.51 13.40 -14.48
CA THR A 7 -30.64 12.58 -14.93
C THR A 7 -30.69 11.26 -14.18
N ARG A 8 -29.55 10.58 -13.94
CA ARG A 8 -29.50 9.37 -13.09
C ARG A 8 -29.93 9.62 -11.65
N ARG A 9 -29.59 10.80 -11.09
CA ARG A 9 -30.06 11.25 -9.76
C ARG A 9 -31.57 11.45 -9.66
N LYS A 10 -32.27 11.66 -10.78
CA LYS A 10 -33.74 11.80 -10.80
C LYS A 10 -34.49 10.47 -10.96
N VAL A 11 -33.82 9.41 -11.45
CA VAL A 11 -34.46 8.11 -11.69
C VAL A 11 -34.38 7.20 -10.46
N TYR A 12 -33.38 7.40 -9.60
CA TYR A 12 -33.22 6.67 -8.33
C TYR A 12 -33.10 7.68 -7.18
N ASN A 13 -33.91 7.52 -6.13
CA ASN A 13 -33.88 8.36 -4.92
C ASN A 13 -32.63 8.07 -4.06
N TYR A 14 -31.44 8.35 -4.58
CA TYR A 14 -30.20 8.25 -3.81
C TYR A 14 -29.90 9.58 -3.08
N PRO A 15 -29.26 9.52 -1.90
CA PRO A 15 -28.84 10.73 -1.19
C PRO A 15 -27.73 11.43 -1.98
N ASP A 16 -27.62 12.76 -1.83
CA ASP A 16 -26.72 13.61 -2.63
C ASP A 16 -25.24 13.22 -2.55
N TRP A 17 -24.85 12.52 -1.48
CA TRP A 17 -23.48 12.06 -1.23
C TRP A 17 -23.17 10.71 -1.91
N TYR A 18 -24.17 9.96 -2.39
CA TYR A 18 -24.00 8.65 -3.01
C TYR A 18 -24.32 8.71 -4.51
N THR A 19 -23.61 7.91 -5.29
CA THR A 19 -23.96 7.66 -6.69
C THR A 19 -23.65 6.22 -7.00
N ASP A 20 -24.63 5.50 -7.53
CA ASP A 20 -24.45 4.12 -7.95
C ASP A 20 -23.70 4.08 -9.29
N LEU A 21 -22.52 3.45 -9.27
CA LEU A 21 -21.63 3.36 -10.43
C LEU A 21 -21.60 1.96 -11.04
N GLU A 22 -22.53 1.06 -10.70
CA GLU A 22 -22.44 -0.35 -11.12
C GLU A 22 -22.33 -0.51 -12.65
N GLY A 23 -23.13 0.25 -13.41
CA GLY A 23 -23.08 0.24 -14.88
C GLY A 23 -21.76 0.79 -15.45
N GLU A 24 -21.20 1.82 -14.82
CA GLU A 24 -19.92 2.42 -15.23
C GLU A 24 -18.76 1.48 -14.90
N ALA A 25 -18.81 0.82 -13.74
CA ALA A 25 -17.82 -0.17 -13.31
C ALA A 25 -17.77 -1.36 -14.27
N ARG A 26 -18.90 -1.81 -14.80
CA ARG A 26 -18.93 -2.86 -15.84
C ARG A 26 -18.18 -2.46 -17.11
N ALA A 27 -18.32 -1.21 -17.56
CA ALA A 27 -17.57 -0.69 -18.71
C ALA A 27 -16.07 -0.45 -18.38
N ASN A 28 -15.75 -0.26 -17.11
CA ASN A 28 -14.41 0.05 -16.62
C ASN A 28 -13.57 -1.20 -16.28
N LYS A 29 -14.08 -2.43 -16.44
CA LYS A 29 -13.39 -3.67 -16.04
C LYS A 29 -11.99 -3.86 -16.64
N HIS A 30 -11.70 -3.25 -17.79
CA HIS A 30 -10.39 -3.32 -18.43
C HIS A 30 -9.24 -2.85 -17.50
N ILE A 31 -9.50 -1.90 -16.58
CA ILE A 31 -8.49 -1.35 -15.66
C ILE A 31 -7.92 -2.38 -14.68
N ILE A 32 -8.60 -3.51 -14.49
CA ILE A 32 -8.14 -4.58 -13.61
C ILE A 32 -6.82 -5.14 -14.16
N ASP A 33 -6.73 -5.39 -15.46
CA ASP A 33 -5.58 -6.10 -16.04
C ASP A 33 -4.83 -5.32 -17.13
N GLU A 34 -5.27 -4.10 -17.48
CA GLU A 34 -4.70 -3.27 -18.55
C GLU A 34 -3.16 -3.19 -18.52
N TYR A 35 -2.58 -3.03 -17.33
CA TYR A 35 -1.13 -2.96 -17.14
C TYR A 35 -0.55 -4.14 -16.36
N PHE A 36 -1.39 -4.92 -15.69
CA PHE A 36 -0.92 -5.85 -14.68
C PHE A 36 -0.13 -7.01 -15.30
N ASP A 37 1.13 -7.16 -14.91
CA ASP A 37 1.97 -8.27 -15.34
C ASP A 37 2.31 -9.16 -14.14
N LYS A 38 1.58 -10.27 -14.03
CA LYS A 38 1.77 -11.27 -12.98
C LYS A 38 3.18 -11.87 -12.99
N SER A 39 3.78 -12.10 -14.16
CA SER A 39 5.11 -12.70 -14.28
C SER A 39 6.19 -11.74 -13.84
N PHE A 40 6.10 -10.48 -14.27
CA PHE A 40 6.99 -9.41 -13.81
C PHE A 40 6.85 -9.19 -12.29
N THR A 41 5.63 -9.16 -11.78
CA THR A 41 5.35 -9.02 -10.33
C THR A 41 6.03 -10.15 -9.54
N LYS A 42 5.86 -11.41 -9.96
CA LYS A 42 6.55 -12.56 -9.35
C LYS A 42 8.07 -12.42 -9.37
N ALA A 43 8.63 -11.95 -10.50
CA ALA A 43 10.07 -11.76 -10.64
C ALA A 43 10.60 -10.65 -9.72
N VAL A 44 9.92 -9.50 -9.63
CA VAL A 44 10.28 -8.40 -8.73
C VAL A 44 10.24 -8.85 -7.27
N ILE A 45 9.18 -9.57 -6.89
CA ILE A 45 9.04 -10.08 -5.52
C ILE A 45 10.18 -11.04 -5.19
N ARG A 46 10.41 -12.07 -6.01
CA ARG A 46 11.42 -13.11 -5.73
C ARG A 46 12.85 -12.59 -5.73
N ASN A 47 13.18 -11.66 -6.62
CA ASN A 47 14.56 -11.24 -6.86
C ASN A 47 14.94 -9.94 -6.14
N VAL A 48 13.96 -9.11 -5.73
CA VAL A 48 14.24 -7.82 -5.10
C VAL A 48 13.56 -7.71 -3.73
N ILE A 49 12.24 -7.86 -3.69
CA ILE A 49 11.48 -7.58 -2.47
C ILE A 49 11.75 -8.62 -1.38
N ARG A 50 11.86 -9.90 -1.73
CA ARG A 50 12.22 -10.96 -0.78
C ARG A 50 13.56 -10.68 -0.13
N TYR A 51 14.52 -10.16 -0.90
CA TYR A 51 15.83 -9.78 -0.37
C TYR A 51 15.74 -8.61 0.62
N LEU A 52 15.01 -7.54 0.26
CA LEU A 52 14.72 -6.45 1.19
C LEU A 52 14.02 -6.97 2.45
N ASN A 53 13.07 -7.89 2.29
CA ASN A 53 12.36 -8.48 3.41
C ASN A 53 13.30 -9.28 4.33
N ASP A 54 14.01 -10.28 3.83
CA ASP A 54 14.78 -11.22 4.66
C ASP A 54 15.93 -10.53 5.42
N TYR A 55 16.57 -9.54 4.80
CA TYR A 55 17.79 -8.93 5.34
C TYR A 55 17.58 -7.53 5.91
N TYR A 56 16.64 -6.74 5.37
CA TYR A 56 16.48 -5.32 5.70
C TYR A 56 15.24 -4.98 6.54
N PHE A 57 14.08 -5.54 6.22
CA PHE A 57 12.83 -5.31 6.96
C PHE A 57 12.45 -6.44 7.93
N ARG A 58 13.04 -7.63 7.76
CA ARG A 58 12.87 -8.85 8.59
C ARG A 58 11.43 -9.08 9.02
N THR A 59 10.51 -9.06 8.07
CA THR A 59 9.09 -8.97 8.43
C THR A 59 8.56 -10.21 9.11
N VAL A 60 7.54 -10.01 9.93
CA VAL A 60 6.80 -11.06 10.62
C VAL A 60 5.34 -10.93 10.27
N PHE A 61 4.73 -12.01 9.80
CA PHE A 61 3.29 -12.12 9.59
C PHE A 61 2.69 -12.94 10.72
N VAL A 62 1.70 -12.38 11.42
CA VAL A 62 1.05 -13.00 12.56
C VAL A 62 -0.42 -13.23 12.23
N GLY A 63 -0.91 -14.47 12.34
CA GLY A 63 -2.30 -14.82 12.09
C GLY A 63 -2.64 -15.09 10.62
N PHE A 64 -1.64 -15.17 9.74
CA PHE A 64 -1.85 -15.38 8.30
C PHE A 64 -1.86 -16.86 7.88
N GLU A 65 -1.63 -17.78 8.81
CA GLU A 65 -1.68 -19.23 8.57
C GLU A 65 -3.03 -19.71 8.01
N ASN A 66 -4.12 -19.02 8.36
CA ASN A 66 -5.46 -19.25 7.84
C ASN A 66 -6.06 -17.89 7.43
N MET A 67 -5.86 -17.50 6.17
CA MET A 67 -6.48 -16.29 5.64
C MET A 67 -8.01 -16.37 5.79
N PRO A 68 -8.71 -15.28 6.15
CA PRO A 68 -10.15 -15.30 6.24
C PRO A 68 -10.76 -15.68 4.89
N GLU A 69 -11.68 -16.62 4.91
CA GLU A 69 -12.43 -16.98 3.70
C GLU A 69 -13.36 -15.83 3.33
N ARG A 70 -13.58 -15.67 2.01
CA ARG A 70 -14.58 -14.73 1.52
C ARG A 70 -15.94 -15.16 2.03
N ASN A 71 -16.63 -14.26 2.72
CA ASN A 71 -18.01 -14.48 3.15
C ASN A 71 -18.97 -14.58 1.95
N ARG A 72 -18.57 -14.05 0.78
CA ARG A 72 -19.20 -14.22 -0.52
C ARG A 72 -18.15 -14.61 -1.57
N PRO A 73 -18.18 -15.83 -2.14
CA PRO A 73 -17.10 -16.32 -3.01
C PRO A 73 -16.74 -15.37 -4.17
N GLU A 74 -17.74 -14.75 -4.77
CA GLU A 74 -17.66 -13.87 -5.94
C GLU A 74 -17.27 -12.43 -5.61
N VAL A 75 -17.17 -12.06 -4.33
CA VAL A 75 -16.88 -10.71 -3.88
C VAL A 75 -15.56 -10.71 -3.10
N PRO A 76 -14.63 -9.81 -3.40
CA PRO A 76 -13.36 -9.77 -2.70
C PRO A 76 -13.53 -9.29 -1.27
N LEU A 77 -12.68 -9.81 -0.36
CA LEU A 77 -12.51 -9.20 0.95
C LEU A 77 -11.76 -7.87 0.83
N ILE A 78 -12.04 -6.95 1.74
CA ILE A 78 -11.33 -5.67 1.84
C ILE A 78 -10.37 -5.76 3.03
N PHE A 79 -9.07 -5.82 2.76
CA PHE A 79 -8.02 -5.71 3.77
C PHE A 79 -7.67 -4.24 4.00
N ALA A 80 -7.72 -3.78 5.25
CA ALA A 80 -7.50 -2.38 5.61
C ALA A 80 -6.30 -2.24 6.56
N SER A 81 -5.26 -1.52 6.15
CA SER A 81 -4.04 -1.32 6.95
C SER A 81 -3.82 0.13 7.37
N ASN A 82 -3.21 0.36 8.54
CA ASN A 82 -2.69 1.68 8.92
C ASN A 82 -1.47 2.05 8.07
N HIS A 83 -1.32 3.34 7.78
CA HIS A 83 -0.12 3.91 7.17
C HIS A 83 0.96 4.23 8.20
N SER A 84 2.21 4.17 7.75
CA SER A 84 3.39 4.35 8.60
C SER A 84 4.08 5.72 8.52
N GLY A 85 3.46 6.74 7.92
CA GLY A 85 4.00 8.10 7.96
C GLY A 85 5.24 8.37 7.07
N MET A 86 5.41 7.61 5.98
CA MET A 86 6.57 7.73 5.07
C MET A 86 6.18 8.08 3.64
N ALA A 87 6.95 8.96 2.98
CA ALA A 87 6.68 9.39 1.60
C ALA A 87 6.69 8.24 0.57
N PHE A 88 7.63 7.30 0.71
CA PHE A 88 7.67 6.11 -0.12
C PHE A 88 7.02 4.91 0.60
N PRO A 89 6.09 4.17 -0.04
CA PRO A 89 5.20 3.23 0.64
C PRO A 89 5.85 1.86 0.89
N TRP A 90 6.99 1.81 1.58
CA TRP A 90 7.65 0.55 1.93
C TRP A 90 6.76 -0.38 2.76
N ASP A 91 5.97 0.18 3.68
CA ASP A 91 5.01 -0.56 4.47
C ASP A 91 4.03 -1.36 3.60
N GLY A 92 3.50 -0.72 2.55
CA GLY A 92 2.59 -1.34 1.59
C GLY A 92 3.26 -2.27 0.58
N ILE A 93 4.45 -1.91 0.08
CA ILE A 93 5.20 -2.78 -0.83
C ILE A 93 5.48 -4.13 -0.18
N ILE A 94 6.03 -4.10 1.05
CA ILE A 94 6.44 -5.30 1.77
C ILE A 94 5.21 -6.11 2.21
N LEU A 95 4.14 -5.45 2.66
CA LEU A 95 2.87 -6.10 3.01
C LEU A 95 2.26 -6.83 1.81
N ALA A 96 1.99 -6.10 0.72
CA ALA A 96 1.33 -6.64 -0.46
C ALA A 96 2.17 -7.76 -1.08
N SER A 97 3.49 -7.56 -1.23
CA SER A 97 4.39 -8.59 -1.78
C SER A 97 4.44 -9.84 -0.92
N GLY A 98 4.50 -9.68 0.40
CA GLY A 98 4.53 -10.81 1.34
C GLY A 98 3.25 -11.64 1.30
N ILE A 99 2.08 -10.99 1.27
CA ILE A 99 0.79 -11.69 1.10
C ILE A 99 0.70 -12.34 -0.28
N TYR A 100 1.11 -11.63 -1.34
CA TYR A 100 1.07 -12.14 -2.72
C TYR A 100 1.92 -13.40 -2.87
N GLU A 101 3.10 -13.44 -2.25
CA GLU A 101 3.97 -14.61 -2.23
C GLU A 101 3.46 -15.74 -1.32
N MET A 102 2.96 -15.41 -0.12
CA MET A 102 2.50 -16.39 0.87
C MET A 102 1.35 -17.26 0.37
N PHE A 103 0.46 -16.69 -0.44
CA PHE A 103 -0.69 -17.39 -0.99
C PHE A 103 -0.49 -17.80 -2.47
N ASP A 104 0.75 -18.10 -2.85
CA ASP A 104 1.13 -18.57 -4.19
C ASP A 104 0.51 -17.77 -5.35
N TYR A 105 0.38 -16.46 -5.15
CA TYR A 105 -0.10 -15.54 -6.17
C TYR A 105 -1.52 -15.89 -6.67
N ASP A 106 -2.36 -16.45 -5.80
CA ASP A 106 -3.73 -16.90 -6.08
C ASP A 106 -4.81 -15.92 -5.59
N ARG A 107 -6.07 -16.34 -5.61
CA ARG A 107 -7.22 -15.50 -5.24
C ARG A 107 -7.29 -15.02 -3.79
N ARG A 108 -6.53 -15.65 -2.89
CA ARG A 108 -6.42 -15.27 -1.49
C ARG A 108 -5.45 -14.10 -1.30
N SER A 109 -4.61 -13.84 -2.31
CA SER A 109 -3.72 -12.70 -2.33
C SER A 109 -4.45 -11.36 -2.48
N VAL A 110 -3.71 -10.26 -2.34
CA VAL A 110 -4.27 -8.89 -2.36
C VAL A 110 -3.71 -8.05 -3.50
N ARG A 111 -4.56 -7.18 -4.06
CA ARG A 111 -4.16 -6.09 -4.96
C ARG A 111 -4.43 -4.73 -4.30
N PRO A 112 -3.45 -3.81 -4.26
CA PRO A 112 -3.64 -2.52 -3.60
C PRO A 112 -4.51 -1.55 -4.40
N LEU A 113 -5.40 -0.82 -3.73
CA LEU A 113 -5.92 0.46 -4.21
C LEU A 113 -4.98 1.57 -3.74
N ALA A 114 -4.20 2.11 -4.66
CA ALA A 114 -3.12 3.05 -4.39
C ALA A 114 -3.53 4.50 -4.73
N SER A 115 -2.99 5.48 -4.02
CA SER A 115 -3.22 6.90 -4.35
C SER A 115 -2.82 7.18 -5.80
N PRO A 116 -3.66 7.83 -6.63
CA PRO A 116 -3.32 8.18 -8.01
C PRO A 116 -2.00 8.95 -8.13
N MET A 117 -1.63 9.71 -7.09
CA MET A 117 -0.37 10.46 -7.03
C MET A 117 0.89 9.57 -7.16
N LEU A 118 0.82 8.29 -6.75
CA LEU A 118 1.93 7.35 -6.92
C LEU A 118 2.16 7.04 -8.41
N SER A 119 1.08 6.88 -9.17
CA SER A 119 1.10 6.60 -10.61
C SER A 119 1.38 7.85 -11.45
N GLU A 120 0.83 9.00 -11.06
CA GLU A 120 0.93 10.28 -11.80
C GLU A 120 2.28 10.97 -11.63
N SER A 121 2.96 10.78 -10.50
CA SER A 121 4.26 11.39 -10.25
C SER A 121 5.38 10.48 -10.75
N ASN A 122 6.10 10.90 -11.80
CA ASN A 122 7.29 10.19 -12.26
C ASN A 122 8.33 10.02 -11.13
N LEU A 123 8.41 10.99 -10.21
CA LEU A 123 9.28 10.91 -9.03
C LEU A 123 8.83 9.87 -8.02
N MET A 124 7.58 9.42 -8.03
CA MET A 124 7.11 8.33 -7.17
C MET A 124 7.22 6.97 -7.84
N ASN A 125 7.50 6.92 -9.15
CA ASN A 125 7.80 5.67 -9.85
C ASN A 125 9.27 5.28 -9.62
N PRO A 126 9.56 4.16 -8.94
CA PRO A 126 10.91 3.64 -8.80
C PRO A 126 11.61 3.56 -10.16
N TYR A 127 12.82 4.11 -10.23
CA TYR A 127 13.63 4.17 -11.44
C TYR A 127 12.98 4.90 -12.62
N LEU A 128 11.98 5.75 -12.36
CA LEU A 128 11.21 6.46 -13.38
C LEU A 128 10.55 5.48 -14.38
N HIS A 129 10.20 4.28 -13.91
CA HIS A 129 9.50 3.31 -14.74
C HIS A 129 8.02 3.68 -14.81
N ASP A 130 7.56 4.08 -15.99
CA ASP A 130 6.17 4.46 -16.21
C ASP A 130 5.23 3.34 -15.82
N ASN A 131 4.13 3.70 -15.15
CA ASN A 131 3.08 2.78 -14.69
C ASN A 131 3.56 1.63 -13.80
N LEU A 132 4.74 1.70 -13.17
CA LEU A 132 5.28 0.58 -12.39
C LEU A 132 4.28 0.05 -11.36
N TRP A 133 3.61 0.95 -10.62
CA TRP A 133 2.61 0.58 -9.62
C TRP A 133 1.47 -0.25 -10.21
N LYS A 134 1.01 0.10 -11.42
CA LYS A 134 -0.06 -0.63 -12.13
C LYS A 134 0.45 -1.97 -12.66
N ILE A 135 1.67 -1.99 -13.18
CA ILE A 135 2.34 -3.20 -13.65
C ILE A 135 2.49 -4.23 -12.53
N VAL A 136 2.83 -3.78 -11.32
CA VAL A 136 2.93 -4.65 -10.14
C VAL A 136 1.60 -4.89 -9.42
N GLY A 137 0.48 -4.52 -10.04
CA GLY A 137 -0.87 -4.92 -9.62
C GLY A 137 -1.65 -3.92 -8.80
N SER A 138 -1.15 -2.70 -8.58
CA SER A 138 -1.93 -1.64 -7.94
C SER A 138 -2.95 -1.04 -8.90
N VAL A 139 -4.07 -0.56 -8.36
CA VAL A 139 -5.10 0.16 -9.11
C VAL A 139 -5.32 1.51 -8.48
N ASP A 140 -5.46 2.57 -9.28
CA ASP A 140 -5.63 3.93 -8.77
C ASP A 140 -6.92 4.05 -7.96
N ALA A 141 -6.83 4.62 -6.76
CA ALA A 141 -7.91 4.71 -5.77
C ALA A 141 -8.92 5.82 -6.14
N SER A 142 -9.76 5.54 -7.13
CA SER A 142 -10.99 6.27 -7.40
C SER A 142 -12.21 5.45 -6.94
N PHE A 143 -13.34 6.11 -6.69
CA PHE A 143 -14.55 5.38 -6.29
C PHE A 143 -15.05 4.44 -7.40
N LEU A 144 -14.91 4.84 -8.68
CA LEU A 144 -15.23 4.00 -9.83
C LEU A 144 -14.30 2.77 -9.91
N ASN A 145 -13.00 2.95 -9.72
CA ASN A 145 -12.06 1.83 -9.75
C ASN A 145 -12.26 0.89 -8.56
N PHE A 146 -12.58 1.41 -7.38
CA PHE A 146 -12.93 0.57 -6.22
C PHE A 146 -14.18 -0.26 -6.53
N GLU A 147 -15.25 0.38 -7.00
CA GLU A 147 -16.47 -0.30 -7.46
C GLU A 147 -16.16 -1.38 -8.51
N THR A 148 -15.29 -1.07 -9.49
CA THR A 148 -14.84 -2.02 -10.52
C THR A 148 -14.11 -3.22 -9.92
N MET A 149 -13.18 -2.96 -8.99
CA MET A 149 -12.41 -3.98 -8.29
C MET A 149 -13.23 -4.83 -7.33
N MET A 150 -14.44 -4.40 -6.95
CA MET A 150 -15.41 -5.20 -6.19
C MET A 150 -16.18 -6.21 -7.07
N GLN A 151 -16.15 -6.07 -8.39
CA GLN A 151 -16.89 -6.92 -9.36
C GLN A 151 -16.02 -8.03 -9.99
N GLN A 152 -14.96 -8.45 -9.30
CA GLN A 152 -14.08 -9.54 -9.70
C GLN A 152 -13.88 -10.51 -8.54
N ASP A 153 -13.58 -11.77 -8.88
CA ASP A 153 -13.35 -12.85 -7.93
C ASP A 153 -11.89 -13.34 -7.90
N GLU A 154 -11.00 -12.71 -8.67
CA GLU A 154 -9.63 -13.13 -8.82
C GLU A 154 -8.70 -12.74 -7.66
N HIS A 155 -8.94 -11.62 -6.96
CA HIS A 155 -8.01 -11.10 -5.93
C HIS A 155 -8.77 -10.36 -4.82
N ASN A 156 -8.30 -10.45 -3.57
CA ASN A 156 -8.79 -9.55 -2.52
C ASN A 156 -8.20 -8.13 -2.67
N LEU A 157 -8.77 -7.15 -1.97
CA LEU A 157 -8.32 -5.76 -2.07
C LEU A 157 -7.52 -5.35 -0.84
N LEU A 158 -6.42 -4.63 -1.03
CA LEU A 158 -5.69 -3.96 0.04
C LEU A 158 -5.93 -2.45 -0.05
N ILE A 159 -6.36 -1.85 1.05
CA ILE A 159 -6.58 -0.40 1.14
C ILE A 159 -5.90 0.16 2.38
N TYR A 160 -5.69 1.47 2.35
CA TYR A 160 -5.33 2.26 3.51
C TYR A 160 -6.46 3.26 3.78
N PRO A 161 -7.29 3.04 4.81
CA PRO A 161 -8.51 3.80 5.00
C PRO A 161 -8.24 5.28 5.33
N GLU A 162 -7.05 5.60 5.84
CA GLU A 162 -6.60 6.97 6.14
C GLU A 162 -6.25 7.80 4.89
N GLY A 163 -5.91 7.14 3.77
CA GLY A 163 -5.38 7.77 2.56
C GLY A 163 -4.14 8.65 2.82
N VAL A 164 -3.99 9.71 2.00
CA VAL A 164 -2.85 10.65 2.07
C VAL A 164 -2.62 11.24 3.47
N PRO A 165 -3.65 11.62 4.26
CA PRO A 165 -3.46 12.03 5.66
C PRO A 165 -2.67 11.04 6.52
N GLY A 166 -2.88 9.73 6.35
CA GLY A 166 -2.14 8.69 7.09
C GLY A 166 -0.65 8.67 6.73
N ILE A 167 -0.33 8.88 5.45
CA ILE A 167 1.06 8.97 4.97
C ILE A 167 1.76 10.22 5.54
N GLY A 168 1.03 11.30 5.75
CA GLY A 168 1.56 12.58 6.24
C GLY A 168 1.47 12.80 7.76
N LYS A 169 1.09 11.79 8.56
CA LYS A 169 0.71 11.97 9.98
C LYS A 169 1.88 12.35 10.91
N GLY A 170 3.12 12.03 10.52
CA GLY A 170 4.31 12.29 11.32
C GLY A 170 4.50 11.30 12.46
N PHE A 171 5.72 11.27 13.02
CA PHE A 171 6.14 10.34 14.06
C PHE A 171 5.50 10.64 15.42
N ASP A 172 5.03 11.87 15.65
CA ASP A 172 4.23 12.26 16.83
C ASP A 172 2.82 11.64 16.84
N LYS A 173 2.39 11.07 15.72
CA LYS A 173 1.14 10.32 15.54
C LYS A 173 1.38 8.84 15.28
N LEU A 174 2.53 8.33 15.75
CA LEU A 174 2.89 6.92 15.76
C LEU A 174 1.73 6.06 16.31
N TYR A 175 1.35 5.01 15.58
CA TYR A 175 0.26 4.09 15.93
C TYR A 175 -1.13 4.74 16.11
N GLN A 176 -1.33 5.97 15.64
CA GLN A 176 -2.64 6.62 15.65
C GLN A 176 -3.21 6.62 14.23
N PHE A 177 -4.39 6.03 14.06
CA PHE A 177 -5.15 6.17 12.83
C PHE A 177 -5.61 7.63 12.65
N GLN A 178 -5.42 8.15 11.45
CA GLN A 178 -6.04 9.38 10.98
C GLN A 178 -7.49 9.10 10.56
N ARG A 179 -8.20 10.17 10.22
CA ARG A 179 -9.60 10.08 9.75
C ARG A 179 -9.72 9.11 8.57
N PHE A 180 -10.68 8.20 8.66
CA PHE A 180 -11.00 7.28 7.58
C PHE A 180 -11.80 7.93 6.44
N SER A 181 -11.58 7.45 5.22
CA SER A 181 -12.50 7.59 4.10
C SER A 181 -13.74 6.72 4.33
N SER A 182 -14.92 7.19 3.92
CA SER A 182 -16.15 6.38 3.94
C SER A 182 -16.26 5.41 2.75
N SER A 183 -15.36 5.48 1.75
CA SER A 183 -15.47 4.69 0.52
C SER A 183 -15.52 3.18 0.76
N PHE A 184 -14.70 2.66 1.66
CA PHE A 184 -14.67 1.22 1.94
C PHE A 184 -15.83 0.75 2.82
N ILE A 185 -16.37 1.63 3.67
CA ILE A 185 -17.62 1.41 4.42
C ILE A 185 -18.76 1.23 3.43
N THR A 186 -18.86 2.14 2.46
CA THR A 186 -19.80 2.08 1.36
C THR A 186 -19.67 0.76 0.58
N MET A 187 -18.46 0.37 0.18
CA MET A 187 -18.25 -0.88 -0.56
C MET A 187 -18.60 -2.13 0.26
N SER A 188 -18.21 -2.15 1.54
CA SER A 188 -18.55 -3.25 2.45
C SER A 188 -20.06 -3.44 2.57
N ILE A 189 -20.81 -2.36 2.83
CA ILE A 189 -22.28 -2.40 2.94
C ILE A 189 -22.92 -2.81 1.60
N LYS A 190 -22.52 -2.17 0.49
CA LYS A 190 -23.09 -2.42 -0.84
C LYS A 190 -22.91 -3.86 -1.29
N TYR A 191 -21.69 -4.37 -1.18
CA TYR A 191 -21.34 -5.71 -1.66
C TYR A 191 -21.52 -6.80 -0.61
N LYS A 192 -21.86 -6.43 0.64
CA LYS A 192 -21.96 -7.33 1.79
C LYS A 192 -20.67 -8.13 1.99
N THR A 193 -19.53 -7.46 1.98
CA THR A 193 -18.21 -8.08 2.18
C THR A 193 -17.60 -7.67 3.52
N ASP A 194 -16.84 -8.56 4.13
CA ASP A 194 -16.15 -8.28 5.39
C ASP A 194 -14.90 -7.41 5.16
N VAL A 195 -14.61 -6.56 6.15
CA VAL A 195 -13.36 -5.79 6.19
C VAL A 195 -12.41 -6.43 7.19
N VAL A 196 -11.21 -6.79 6.75
CA VAL A 196 -10.20 -7.45 7.57
C VAL A 196 -9.07 -6.46 7.90
N PRO A 197 -8.91 -6.04 9.17
CA PRO A 197 -7.78 -5.20 9.55
C PRO A 197 -6.45 -5.93 9.35
N ILE A 198 -5.45 -5.23 8.81
CA ILE A 198 -4.05 -5.63 8.90
C ILE A 198 -3.32 -4.55 9.69
N LEU A 199 -2.85 -4.90 10.86
CA LEU A 199 -2.23 -3.98 11.79
C LEU A 199 -0.73 -3.99 11.51
N THR A 200 -0.24 -2.89 10.94
CA THR A 200 1.16 -2.71 10.58
C THR A 200 1.90 -2.06 11.76
N ILE A 201 2.82 -2.83 12.35
CA ILE A 201 3.56 -2.46 13.55
C ILE A 201 5.02 -2.18 13.21
N ASN A 202 5.59 -1.17 13.87
CA ASN A 202 6.96 -0.66 13.74
C ASN A 202 7.31 0.02 12.40
N ALA A 203 6.37 0.16 11.48
CA ALA A 203 6.66 0.73 10.17
C ALA A 203 6.99 2.23 10.21
N GLU A 204 6.51 2.96 11.21
CA GLU A 204 6.89 4.37 11.41
C GLU A 204 8.39 4.54 11.72
N TYR A 205 9.05 3.49 12.22
CA TYR A 205 10.50 3.49 12.43
C TYR A 205 11.30 3.32 11.13
N ILE A 206 10.64 3.16 9.98
CA ILE A 206 11.29 3.30 8.67
C ILE A 206 11.69 4.77 8.43
N ASN A 207 10.96 5.74 9.00
CA ASN A 207 11.31 7.16 8.93
C ASN A 207 11.18 7.81 10.33
N PRO A 208 12.08 7.47 11.27
CA PRO A 208 11.94 7.89 12.66
C PRO A 208 12.11 9.40 12.80
N TYR A 209 11.35 9.99 13.73
CA TYR A 209 11.38 11.44 14.01
C TYR A 209 11.13 12.33 12.79
N ALA A 210 10.35 11.84 11.83
CA ALA A 210 9.84 12.65 10.73
C ALA A 210 8.53 13.33 11.14
N TYR A 211 8.47 14.64 11.01
CA TYR A 211 7.34 15.45 11.45
C TYR A 211 6.73 16.25 10.31
N ARG A 212 5.48 16.66 10.53
CA ARG A 212 4.72 17.47 9.59
C ARG A 212 4.93 18.96 9.88
N ALA A 213 5.56 19.68 8.95
CA ALA A 213 5.63 21.15 9.01
C ALA A 213 4.58 21.79 8.09
N LYS A 214 3.56 22.44 8.65
CA LYS A 214 2.45 23.05 7.88
C LYS A 214 2.92 24.06 6.83
N TRP A 215 3.93 24.87 7.14
CA TRP A 215 4.43 25.88 6.21
C TRP A 215 5.23 25.25 5.06
N ILE A 216 6.02 24.19 5.32
CA ILE A 216 6.73 23.44 4.27
C ILE A 216 5.72 22.73 3.37
N ASN A 217 4.72 22.06 3.94
CA ASN A 217 3.66 21.42 3.15
C ASN A 217 2.94 22.42 2.23
N ARG A 218 2.62 23.63 2.71
CA ARG A 218 2.04 24.67 1.85
C ARG A 218 2.96 25.05 0.68
N LEU A 219 4.27 24.98 0.85
CA LEU A 219 5.25 25.26 -0.20
C LEU A 219 5.33 24.10 -1.20
N VAL A 220 5.52 22.87 -0.71
CA VAL A 220 5.71 21.70 -1.58
C VAL A 220 4.43 21.27 -2.30
N ASN A 221 3.25 21.55 -1.73
CA ASN A 221 1.97 21.32 -2.40
C ASN A 221 1.84 22.16 -3.68
N LYS A 222 2.42 23.37 -3.72
CA LYS A 222 2.48 24.19 -4.95
C LYS A 222 3.36 23.56 -6.02
N MET A 223 4.26 22.66 -5.64
CA MET A 223 5.15 21.91 -6.53
C MET A 223 4.61 20.51 -6.84
N GLY A 224 3.36 20.20 -6.47
CA GLY A 224 2.73 18.89 -6.73
C GLY A 224 3.09 17.77 -5.74
N VAL A 225 3.80 18.09 -4.65
CA VAL A 225 4.17 17.11 -3.61
C VAL A 225 3.18 17.24 -2.45
N PRO A 226 2.48 16.17 -2.03
CA PRO A 226 1.34 16.27 -1.11
C PRO A 226 1.73 16.56 0.35
N PHE A 227 2.92 16.11 0.74
CA PHE A 227 3.52 16.43 2.03
C PHE A 227 5.03 16.20 1.95
N PHE A 228 5.78 16.87 2.82
CA PHE A 228 7.21 16.67 2.95
C PHE A 228 7.55 16.31 4.40
N PRO A 229 8.06 15.08 4.67
CA PRO A 229 8.44 14.68 6.01
C PRO A 229 9.72 15.41 6.42
N VAL A 230 9.64 16.21 7.48
CA VAL A 230 10.79 16.94 8.02
C VAL A 230 11.41 16.11 9.13
N GLY A 231 12.62 15.62 8.90
CA GLY A 231 13.33 14.76 9.84
C GLY A 231 14.77 14.50 9.39
N PHE A 232 15.40 13.49 9.98
CA PHE A 232 16.80 13.16 9.69
C PHE A 232 17.06 12.92 8.20
N ILE A 233 16.21 12.14 7.52
CA ILE A 233 16.33 11.85 6.08
C ILE A 233 16.27 13.14 5.25
N SER A 234 15.43 14.10 5.63
CA SER A 234 15.30 15.36 4.89
C SER A 234 16.57 16.22 4.91
N LEU A 235 17.39 16.13 5.96
CA LEU A 235 18.69 16.83 6.04
C LEU A 235 19.70 16.31 5.02
N LEU A 236 19.52 15.06 4.58
CA LEU A 236 20.43 14.38 3.66
C LEU A 236 20.04 14.58 2.19
N LEU A 237 18.89 15.19 1.89
CA LEU A 237 18.42 15.42 0.52
C LEU A 237 19.39 16.24 -0.35
N PRO A 238 20.07 17.30 0.15
CA PRO A 238 21.08 18.02 -0.63
C PRO A 238 22.29 17.14 -1.02
N LEU A 239 22.59 16.11 -0.23
CA LEU A 239 23.68 15.17 -0.49
C LEU A 239 23.27 14.08 -1.47
N GLN A 240 22.04 13.59 -1.37
CA GLN A 240 21.49 12.56 -2.25
C GLN A 240 19.97 12.79 -2.44
N PRO A 241 19.54 13.39 -3.57
CA PRO A 241 18.13 13.72 -3.81
C PRO A 241 17.19 12.51 -3.79
N TRP A 242 17.70 11.29 -4.02
CA TRP A 242 16.91 10.05 -4.01
C TRP A 242 16.76 9.41 -2.62
N ILE A 243 17.33 10.02 -1.57
CA ILE A 243 17.31 9.45 -0.23
C ILE A 243 15.90 9.40 0.38
N PHE A 244 14.91 10.12 -0.18
CA PHE A 244 13.52 10.00 0.26
C PHE A 244 12.91 8.63 -0.02
N TYR A 245 13.46 7.86 -0.96
CA TYR A 245 13.11 6.45 -1.15
C TYR A 245 13.73 5.56 -0.07
N MET A 246 14.76 6.01 0.64
CA MET A 246 15.43 5.16 1.61
C MET A 246 14.64 5.11 2.92
N GLY A 247 14.44 3.90 3.41
CA GLY A 247 13.91 3.65 4.74
C GLY A 247 14.99 3.18 5.70
N PHE A 248 14.89 3.49 6.99
CA PHE A 248 15.70 2.85 8.02
C PHE A 248 15.36 1.36 8.14
N PRO A 249 16.30 0.51 8.58
CA PRO A 249 16.06 -0.92 8.74
C PRO A 249 15.15 -1.17 9.95
N ALA A 250 13.83 -1.19 9.73
CA ALA A 250 12.85 -1.52 10.77
C ALA A 250 12.40 -2.98 10.66
N LYS A 251 12.09 -3.62 11.78
CA LYS A 251 11.47 -4.94 11.84
C LYS A 251 9.95 -4.79 11.77
N LEU A 252 9.41 -4.93 10.56
CA LEU A 252 7.97 -4.76 10.34
C LEU A 252 7.22 -5.99 10.84
N THR A 253 6.10 -5.78 11.53
CA THR A 253 5.22 -6.88 11.93
C THR A 253 3.82 -6.58 11.44
N TYR A 254 3.25 -7.49 10.67
CA TYR A 254 1.88 -7.41 10.19
C TYR A 254 1.05 -8.40 10.98
N VAL A 255 0.02 -7.87 11.66
CA VAL A 255 -0.89 -8.69 12.46
C VAL A 255 -2.24 -8.69 11.79
N LEU A 256 -2.73 -9.89 11.45
CA LEU A 256 -4.08 -10.04 10.97
C LEU A 256 -5.06 -9.76 12.12
N GLY A 257 -5.90 -8.75 11.94
CA GLY A 257 -6.92 -8.37 12.92
C GLY A 257 -8.19 -9.20 12.78
N LYS A 258 -9.11 -8.98 13.72
CA LYS A 258 -10.44 -9.58 13.67
C LYS A 258 -11.28 -8.88 12.60
N ALA A 259 -11.84 -9.68 11.69
CA ALA A 259 -12.74 -9.20 10.64
C ALA A 259 -13.92 -8.41 11.24
N ILE A 260 -14.24 -7.29 10.58
CA ILE A 260 -15.31 -6.38 10.94
C ILE A 260 -16.40 -6.52 9.89
N LYS A 261 -17.57 -6.95 10.34
CA LYS A 261 -18.75 -7.15 9.50
C LYS A 261 -19.55 -5.86 9.38
N ILE A 262 -19.00 -4.89 8.67
CA ILE A 262 -19.57 -3.53 8.57
C ILE A 262 -20.96 -3.58 7.92
N HIS A 263 -21.18 -4.48 6.96
CA HIS A 263 -22.48 -4.72 6.33
C HIS A 263 -23.58 -5.21 7.28
N GLU A 264 -23.23 -5.74 8.45
CA GLU A 264 -24.18 -6.13 9.50
C GLU A 264 -24.47 -4.99 10.50
N MET A 265 -23.76 -3.85 10.41
CA MET A 265 -23.95 -2.70 11.31
C MET A 265 -25.16 -1.83 10.97
N THR A 266 -25.80 -2.09 9.82
CA THR A 266 -27.03 -1.42 9.38
C THR A 266 -27.90 -2.40 8.61
N SER A 267 -29.22 -2.25 8.73
CA SER A 267 -30.20 -2.98 7.90
C SER A 267 -30.56 -2.25 6.61
N LYS A 268 -30.22 -0.96 6.52
CA LYS A 268 -30.55 -0.12 5.36
C LYS A 268 -29.56 -0.39 4.22
N PRO A 269 -30.00 -0.44 2.95
CA PRO A 269 -29.09 -0.44 1.82
C PRO A 269 -28.34 0.90 1.75
N ILE A 270 -27.14 0.90 1.16
CA ILE A 270 -26.28 2.09 1.11
C ILE A 270 -26.97 3.33 0.54
N GLY A 271 -27.85 3.14 -0.43
CA GLY A 271 -28.61 4.20 -1.08
C GLY A 271 -29.71 4.82 -0.22
N GLU A 272 -29.98 4.31 0.98
CA GLU A 272 -30.97 4.83 1.92
C GLU A 272 -30.35 5.37 3.22
N LEU A 273 -29.03 5.24 3.40
CA LEU A 273 -28.34 5.79 4.57
C LEU A 273 -28.28 7.32 4.47
N SER A 274 -28.40 7.99 5.62
CA SER A 274 -27.97 9.38 5.72
C SER A 274 -26.44 9.47 5.77
N TYR A 275 -25.89 10.65 5.48
CA TYR A 275 -24.44 10.86 5.58
C TYR A 275 -23.96 10.74 7.03
N GLU A 276 -24.78 11.17 7.99
CA GLU A 276 -24.51 11.11 9.42
C GLU A 276 -24.43 9.65 9.90
N GLU A 277 -25.36 8.80 9.47
CA GLU A 277 -25.33 7.36 9.76
C GLU A 277 -24.06 6.71 9.20
N LEU A 278 -23.67 7.05 7.97
CA LEU A 278 -22.43 6.57 7.36
C LEU A 278 -21.19 7.00 8.17
N VAL A 279 -21.17 8.26 8.62
CA VAL A 279 -20.08 8.79 9.45
C VAL A 279 -20.01 8.09 10.80
N GLU A 280 -21.15 7.83 11.44
CA GLU A 280 -21.21 7.11 12.72
C GLU A 280 -20.66 5.68 12.60
N ILE A 281 -21.05 4.94 11.54
CA ILE A 281 -20.51 3.61 11.25
C ILE A 281 -18.99 3.70 11.05
N LYS A 282 -18.54 4.66 10.24
CA LYS A 282 -17.11 4.87 9.95
C LYS A 282 -16.32 5.19 11.23
N ASP A 283 -16.84 6.01 12.13
CA ASP A 283 -16.17 6.35 13.40
C ASP A 283 -16.10 5.14 14.35
N LYS A 284 -17.17 4.32 14.43
CA LYS A 284 -17.17 3.05 15.17
C LYS A 284 -16.12 2.07 14.64
N VAL A 285 -16.00 1.95 13.32
CA VAL A 285 -15.01 1.10 12.66
C VAL A 285 -13.59 1.60 12.92
N GLN A 286 -13.35 2.91 12.83
CA GLN A 286 -12.06 3.50 13.15
C GLN A 286 -11.66 3.24 14.60
N GLN A 287 -12.59 3.43 15.55
CA GLN A 287 -12.34 3.13 16.96
C GLN A 287 -12.02 1.65 17.19
N ASN A 288 -12.78 0.74 16.55
CA ASN A 288 -12.53 -0.69 16.65
C ASN A 288 -11.14 -1.06 16.14
N MET A 289 -10.75 -0.57 14.96
CA MET A 289 -9.42 -0.82 14.40
C MET A 289 -8.31 -0.21 15.26
N GLN A 290 -8.53 0.95 15.88
CA GLN A 290 -7.57 1.57 16.79
C GLN A 290 -7.34 0.71 18.04
N VAL A 291 -8.40 0.16 18.65
CA VAL A 291 -8.27 -0.75 19.81
C VAL A 291 -7.44 -1.98 19.42
N GLN A 292 -7.73 -2.59 18.27
CA GLN A 292 -6.96 -3.74 17.80
C GLN A 292 -5.48 -3.37 17.55
N LEU A 293 -5.22 -2.18 16.99
CA LEU A 293 -3.87 -1.67 16.76
C LEU A 293 -3.12 -1.49 18.08
N ASP A 294 -3.75 -0.89 19.09
CA ASP A 294 -3.15 -0.65 20.41
C ASP A 294 -2.75 -1.98 21.08
N GLU A 295 -3.64 -2.98 21.04
CA GLU A 295 -3.36 -4.34 21.54
C GLU A 295 -2.19 -5.00 20.80
N ALA A 296 -2.15 -4.88 19.46
CA ALA A 296 -1.06 -5.41 18.65
C ALA A 296 0.27 -4.70 18.92
N VAL A 297 0.25 -3.38 19.15
CA VAL A 297 1.44 -2.59 19.52
C VAL A 297 1.96 -3.02 20.89
N GLU A 298 1.09 -3.24 21.88
CA GLU A 298 1.51 -3.71 23.20
C GLU A 298 2.29 -5.03 23.12
N LYS A 299 1.82 -5.93 22.25
CA LYS A 299 2.39 -7.27 22.07
C LYS A 299 3.64 -7.27 21.19
N TYR A 300 3.63 -6.55 20.07
CA TYR A 300 4.63 -6.67 18.99
C TYR A 300 5.44 -5.38 18.71
N GLY A 301 5.08 -4.24 19.31
CA GLY A 301 5.76 -2.95 19.11
C GLY A 301 7.13 -2.82 19.79
N LYS A 302 7.59 -3.86 20.48
CA LYS A 302 8.86 -3.84 21.22
C LYS A 302 10.05 -4.07 20.29
N LYS A 303 11.13 -3.30 20.50
CA LYS A 303 12.41 -3.41 19.78
C LYS A 303 12.25 -3.26 18.25
N PRO A 304 11.80 -2.10 17.76
CA PRO A 304 11.43 -1.89 16.35
C PRO A 304 12.57 -2.14 15.35
N TYR A 305 13.84 -2.10 15.76
CA TYR A 305 14.98 -2.35 14.85
C TYR A 305 15.58 -3.76 15.00
N ARG A 306 15.55 -4.32 16.22
CA ARG A 306 16.32 -5.51 16.65
C ARG A 306 17.77 -5.53 16.10
N PHE A 307 18.55 -4.46 16.34
CA PHE A 307 19.89 -4.29 15.76
C PHE A 307 20.82 -5.51 15.88
N ARG A 308 20.85 -6.20 17.02
CA ARG A 308 21.66 -7.44 17.16
C ARG A 308 21.29 -8.51 16.12
N GLU A 309 20.00 -8.69 15.87
CA GLU A 309 19.50 -9.59 14.83
C GLU A 309 19.87 -9.08 13.44
N PHE A 310 19.64 -7.78 13.18
CA PHE A 310 20.00 -7.11 11.92
C PHE A 310 21.47 -7.37 11.55
N PHE A 311 22.40 -7.01 12.43
CA PHE A 311 23.83 -7.17 12.16
C PHE A 311 24.23 -8.63 12.02
N ARG A 312 23.71 -9.53 12.86
CA ARG A 312 23.99 -10.96 12.76
C ARG A 312 23.56 -11.54 11.40
N ILE A 313 22.34 -11.22 10.95
CA ILE A 313 21.82 -11.68 9.66
C ILE A 313 22.68 -11.15 8.51
N ASN A 314 22.99 -9.85 8.52
CA ASN A 314 23.76 -9.21 7.47
C ASN A 314 25.21 -9.71 7.43
N MET A 315 25.89 -9.83 8.58
CA MET A 315 27.24 -10.38 8.66
C MET A 315 27.31 -11.84 8.18
N SER A 316 26.30 -12.65 8.50
CA SER A 316 26.25 -14.06 8.07
C SER A 316 25.92 -14.23 6.59
N ASN A 317 25.46 -13.17 5.93
CA ASN A 317 25.01 -13.19 4.54
C ASN A 317 25.67 -12.08 3.71
N LEU A 318 26.91 -11.69 4.06
CA LEU A 318 27.67 -10.65 3.36
C LEU A 318 27.77 -10.90 1.85
N GLY A 319 27.92 -12.16 1.44
CA GLY A 319 27.98 -12.56 0.03
C GLY A 319 26.65 -12.56 -0.72
N LYS A 320 25.53 -12.36 -0.01
CA LYS A 320 24.20 -12.26 -0.61
C LYS A 320 23.70 -10.83 -0.67
N LEU A 321 24.20 -9.95 0.22
CA LEU A 321 23.82 -8.55 0.21
C LEU A 321 24.12 -7.98 -1.17
N PRO A 322 23.27 -7.11 -1.75
CA PRO A 322 23.67 -6.33 -2.90
C PRO A 322 24.81 -5.43 -2.44
N ILE A 323 26.04 -5.94 -2.55
CA ILE A 323 27.25 -5.17 -2.28
C ILE A 323 27.21 -4.00 -3.27
N PRO A 324 27.44 -2.75 -2.84
CA PRO A 324 27.74 -1.68 -3.76
C PRO A 324 29.02 -2.06 -4.51
N CYS A 325 28.85 -2.60 -5.71
CA CYS A 325 29.90 -3.11 -6.58
C CYS A 325 30.83 -1.98 -7.02
N HIS A 326 31.97 -1.80 -6.34
CA HIS A 326 33.10 -1.06 -6.89
C HIS A 326 34.47 -1.72 -6.73
N LEU A 327 34.53 -3.01 -6.41
CA LEU A 327 35.80 -3.74 -6.48
C LEU A 327 35.60 -5.04 -7.26
N ALA A 328 35.86 -4.92 -8.57
CA ALA A 328 36.06 -5.98 -9.56
C ALA A 328 34.84 -6.82 -10.00
N GLY A 329 34.56 -6.79 -11.30
CA GLY A 329 33.86 -7.86 -12.02
C GLY A 329 32.51 -7.46 -12.62
N ARG A 330 32.39 -7.58 -13.94
CA ARG A 330 31.14 -7.40 -14.71
C ARG A 330 30.12 -8.47 -14.31
N TYR A 331 28.91 -8.08 -13.94
CA TYR A 331 27.78 -9.01 -13.83
C TYR A 331 26.54 -8.47 -14.53
N TYR A 332 25.78 -9.39 -15.14
CA TYR A 332 24.51 -9.17 -15.80
C TYR A 332 23.40 -9.60 -14.84
N LEU A 333 22.50 -8.69 -14.47
CA LEU A 333 21.24 -9.07 -13.81
C LEU A 333 20.33 -9.67 -14.89
N ASN A 334 20.10 -10.98 -14.85
CA ASN A 334 19.09 -11.65 -15.67
C ASN A 334 17.70 -11.33 -15.10
N ILE A 335 17.20 -10.13 -15.37
CA ILE A 335 15.82 -9.73 -15.05
C ILE A 335 15.13 -9.48 -16.38
N LEU A 336 14.96 -10.53 -17.18
CA LEU A 336 13.98 -10.63 -18.26
C LEU A 336 13.69 -12.12 -18.53
N PRO A 337 12.49 -12.49 -19.02
CA PRO A 337 12.16 -13.87 -19.37
C PRO A 337 12.72 -14.32 -20.73
N GLU A 338 13.38 -13.44 -21.50
CA GLU A 338 13.94 -13.80 -22.81
C GLU A 338 15.40 -14.29 -22.70
N PRO A 339 15.70 -15.53 -23.14
CA PRO A 339 17.08 -15.98 -23.22
C PRO A 339 17.83 -15.19 -24.30
N GLY A 340 18.79 -14.36 -23.89
CA GLY A 340 19.82 -13.81 -24.80
C GLY A 340 20.07 -12.30 -24.76
N LYS A 341 19.22 -11.48 -24.12
CA LYS A 341 19.47 -10.03 -24.02
C LYS A 341 20.28 -9.69 -22.76
N LYS A 342 21.58 -9.43 -22.96
CA LYS A 342 22.52 -8.97 -21.93
C LYS A 342 22.54 -7.43 -21.89
N ILE A 343 21.98 -6.82 -20.85
CA ILE A 343 22.04 -5.35 -20.65
C ILE A 343 23.29 -4.97 -19.85
N LYS A 344 24.03 -3.98 -20.35
CA LYS A 344 25.25 -3.44 -19.72
C LYS A 344 24.87 -2.36 -18.70
N VAL A 345 25.07 -2.62 -17.41
CA VAL A 345 24.90 -1.61 -16.35
C VAL A 345 26.24 -0.92 -16.09
N THR A 346 26.30 0.41 -16.23
CA THR A 346 27.44 1.22 -15.80
C THR A 346 26.94 2.32 -14.88
N SER A 347 27.31 2.29 -13.59
CA SER A 347 27.18 3.47 -12.74
C SER A 347 28.23 3.45 -11.62
N ASN A 348 28.93 4.58 -11.48
CA ASN A 348 29.68 4.95 -10.29
C ASN A 348 28.76 5.74 -9.36
N LEU A 349 28.15 5.09 -8.36
CA LEU A 349 27.67 5.73 -7.13
C LEU A 349 27.02 4.65 -6.24
N TRP A 350 27.13 4.83 -4.94
CA TRP A 350 26.54 3.94 -3.93
C TRP A 350 25.05 3.71 -4.18
N ILE A 351 24.70 2.48 -4.52
CA ILE A 351 23.38 2.08 -4.97
C ILE A 351 22.97 0.84 -4.20
N TRP A 352 21.96 0.98 -3.33
CA TRP A 352 21.09 -0.15 -3.00
C TRP A 352 20.05 -0.21 -4.13
N VAL A 353 20.37 -1.05 -5.11
CA VAL A 353 19.61 -1.39 -6.33
C VAL A 353 19.42 -0.23 -7.31
N GLY A 354 20.05 -0.33 -8.48
CA GLY A 354 20.01 0.65 -9.55
C GLY A 354 19.55 -0.03 -10.81
N PHE A 355 18.26 0.09 -11.12
CA PHE A 355 17.78 -0.17 -12.47
C PHE A 355 17.85 1.15 -13.22
N HIS A 356 18.79 1.24 -14.17
CA HIS A 356 18.79 2.34 -15.11
C HIS A 356 17.66 2.11 -16.12
N ARG A 357 16.96 3.20 -16.44
CA ARG A 357 16.05 3.42 -17.57
C ARG A 357 16.10 2.30 -18.61
N LEU A 358 15.13 1.38 -18.55
CA LEU A 358 14.86 0.42 -19.62
C LEU A 358 14.42 1.25 -20.84
N LYS A 359 15.17 1.18 -21.94
CA LYS A 359 14.71 1.61 -23.26
C LYS A 359 14.20 0.39 -24.02
#